data_AF-S9VNS7-F1
#
_entry.id   AF-S9VNS7-F1
#
_cell.length_a   1.000
_cell.length_b   1.000
_cell.length_c   1.000
_cell.angle_alpha   90.00
_cell.angle_beta   90.00
_cell.angle_gamma   90.00
#
_symmetry.space_group_name_H-M   'P 1'
#
loop_
_entity.id
_entity.type
_entity.pdbx_description
1 polymer ?
#
loop_
_entity_poly.entity_id
_entity_poly.type
_entity_poly.pdbx_seq_one_letter_code
_entity_poly.pdbx_strand_id
1 'polypeptide(L)'
;MASSYMILDSKGSPLIHRTYRGDISQDIYTNFQRHVIDEEEINVKPVFEVQGVTYTFVKAYDLYFLMVSNINTCSLLQIAFIRRTLSVFESYFKVINEETVRDNFVIIYELLDEMCDFGYPQYTEDKVLKEYITQEGLYSKYILGNDTLSKKALPAAVTGAGGATPWRPPGKYHYSKNEVFLDVIEQIDILVSADGETLSSEIIGTVRVTSKLSGMPLVRVGLNDKLLFDRQGRVGRAVDMEDVKFHQCVKINQFESDRMISFVPPDGVFDLMQYRLNKKLH
;
A
#
# COMPACT_ATOMS: atom_id res chain seq x y z
N MET A 1 -11.63 1.29 -15.40
CA MET A 1 -10.49 1.77 -14.62
C MET A 1 -10.55 3.28 -14.46
N ALA A 2 -9.73 3.85 -13.58
CA ALA A 2 -9.68 5.30 -13.43
C ALA A 2 -9.22 5.97 -14.72
N SER A 3 -9.95 7.00 -15.13
CA SER A 3 -9.65 7.84 -16.28
C SER A 3 -8.69 8.97 -15.94
N SER A 4 -8.71 9.43 -14.68
CA SER A 4 -7.82 10.47 -14.17
C SER A 4 -7.56 10.28 -12.68
N TYR A 5 -6.42 10.76 -12.24
CA TYR A 5 -5.99 10.85 -10.85
C TYR A 5 -5.68 12.32 -10.53
N MET A 6 -6.24 12.83 -9.44
CA MET A 6 -6.01 14.18 -8.96
C MET A 6 -5.61 14.20 -7.50
N ILE A 7 -4.79 15.20 -7.16
CA ILE A 7 -4.54 15.61 -5.77
C ILE A 7 -5.10 17.02 -5.64
N LEU A 8 -6.03 17.20 -4.71
CA LEU A 8 -6.69 18.47 -4.44
C LEU A 8 -6.31 18.98 -3.05
N ASP A 9 -6.31 20.30 -2.89
CA ASP A 9 -6.16 20.95 -1.60
C ASP A 9 -7.44 20.83 -0.74
N SER A 10 -7.40 21.38 0.47
CA SER A 10 -8.53 21.40 1.41
C SER A 10 -9.78 22.12 0.88
N LYS A 11 -9.65 22.94 -0.17
CA LYS A 11 -10.74 23.69 -0.82
C LYS A 11 -11.23 23.00 -2.10
N GLY A 12 -10.69 21.83 -2.45
CA GLY A 12 -11.02 21.12 -3.68
C GLY A 12 -10.35 21.69 -4.94
N SER A 13 -9.35 22.56 -4.79
CA SER A 13 -8.58 23.09 -5.93
C SER A 13 -7.46 22.12 -6.33
N PRO A 14 -7.19 21.93 -7.63
CA PRO A 14 -6.18 20.98 -8.09
C PRO A 14 -4.76 21.43 -7.78
N LEU A 15 -4.00 20.55 -7.12
CA LEU A 15 -2.54 20.62 -7.01
C LEU A 15 -1.87 19.80 -8.11
N ILE A 16 -2.40 18.59 -8.36
CA ILE A 16 -1.95 17.70 -9.43
C ILE A 16 -3.18 17.21 -10.19
N HIS A 17 -3.10 17.21 -11.52
CA HIS A 17 -4.05 16.54 -12.39
C HIS A 17 -3.26 15.66 -13.34
N ARG A 18 -3.46 14.35 -13.25
CA ARG A 18 -2.96 13.38 -14.22
C ARG A 18 -4.11 12.66 -14.92
N THR A 19 -4.21 12.86 -16.23
CA THR A 19 -5.20 12.19 -17.08
C THR A 19 -4.58 10.94 -17.72
N TYR A 20 -5.22 9.78 -17.60
CA TYR A 20 -4.77 8.54 -18.22
C TYR A 20 -5.50 8.19 -19.52
N ARG A 21 -6.78 8.58 -19.64
CA ARG A 21 -7.64 8.19 -20.78
C ARG A 21 -8.14 9.36 -21.63
N GLY A 22 -8.27 10.55 -21.05
CA GLY A 22 -8.74 11.74 -21.76
C GLY A 22 -10.22 11.68 -22.15
N ASP A 23 -11.00 10.88 -21.46
CA ASP A 23 -12.38 10.53 -21.79
C ASP A 23 -13.42 11.16 -20.86
N ILE A 24 -13.00 12.13 -20.04
CA ILE A 24 -13.87 12.94 -19.18
C ILE A 24 -13.86 14.38 -19.69
N SER A 25 -15.03 14.86 -20.09
CA SER A 25 -15.26 16.25 -20.54
C SER A 25 -15.96 17.12 -19.50
N GLN A 26 -16.42 16.53 -18.40
CA GLN A 26 -17.16 17.23 -17.34
C GLN A 26 -16.21 18.07 -16.46
N ASP A 27 -16.77 19.10 -15.82
CA ASP A 27 -16.05 19.86 -14.79
C ASP A 27 -15.99 19.08 -13.47
N ILE A 28 -14.90 18.34 -13.31
CA ILE A 28 -14.63 17.46 -12.17
C ILE A 28 -14.56 18.25 -10.87
N TYR A 29 -13.95 19.45 -10.90
CA TYR A 29 -13.65 20.21 -9.69
C TYR A 29 -14.91 20.82 -9.08
N THR A 30 -15.73 21.47 -9.91
CA THR A 30 -16.99 22.07 -9.45
C THR A 30 -17.93 21.00 -8.90
N ASN A 31 -18.01 19.83 -9.55
CA ASN A 31 -18.83 18.72 -9.06
C ASN A 31 -18.30 18.16 -7.75
N PHE A 32 -16.98 18.00 -7.64
CA PHE A 32 -16.35 17.54 -6.39
C PHE A 32 -16.59 18.50 -5.24
N GLN A 33 -16.41 19.81 -5.45
CA GLN A 33 -16.65 20.85 -4.45
C GLN A 33 -18.09 20.80 -3.94
N ARG A 34 -19.08 20.75 -4.84
CA ARG A 34 -20.51 20.70 -4.46
C ARG A 34 -20.89 19.48 -3.63
N HIS A 35 -20.31 18.31 -3.93
CA HIS A 35 -20.70 17.04 -3.31
C HIS A 35 -19.85 16.63 -2.11
N VAL A 36 -18.71 17.29 -1.89
CA VAL A 36 -17.75 16.92 -0.84
C VAL A 36 -17.36 18.09 0.04
N ILE A 37 -17.15 19.29 -0.51
CA ILE A 37 -16.69 20.46 0.23
C ILE A 37 -17.86 21.28 0.79
N ASP A 38 -18.90 21.50 -0.03
CA ASP A 38 -20.07 22.30 0.35
C ASP A 38 -21.12 21.48 1.13
N GLU A 39 -20.96 20.16 1.17
CA GLU A 39 -21.89 19.21 1.79
C GLU A 39 -21.53 18.96 3.26
N GLU A 40 -22.52 18.64 4.10
CA GLU A 40 -22.28 18.29 5.50
C GLU A 40 -21.48 16.98 5.61
N GLU A 41 -20.50 16.91 6.52
CA GLU A 41 -19.60 15.75 6.67
C GLU A 41 -20.35 14.41 6.81
N ILE A 42 -21.54 14.41 7.41
CA ILE A 42 -22.38 13.22 7.59
C ILE A 42 -22.95 12.67 6.28
N ASN A 43 -23.14 13.53 5.28
CA ASN A 43 -23.71 13.20 3.98
C ASN A 43 -22.63 12.87 2.94
N VAL A 44 -21.37 13.23 3.21
CA VAL A 44 -20.26 13.01 2.30
C VAL A 44 -20.00 11.51 2.12
N LYS A 45 -20.06 11.05 0.87
CA LYS A 45 -19.79 9.66 0.49
C LYS A 45 -18.44 9.56 -0.22
N PRO A 46 -17.54 8.64 0.17
CA PRO A 46 -16.22 8.49 -0.46
C PRO A 46 -16.30 8.05 -1.92
N VAL A 47 -17.43 7.47 -2.33
CA VAL A 47 -17.74 7.10 -3.71
C VAL A 47 -19.12 7.64 -4.05
N PHE A 48 -19.22 8.39 -5.13
CA PHE A 48 -20.48 8.93 -5.64
C PHE A 48 -20.45 9.04 -7.17
N GLU A 49 -21.63 9.19 -7.77
CA GLU A 49 -21.79 9.28 -9.22
C GLU A 49 -22.50 10.58 -9.60
N VAL A 50 -21.96 11.28 -10.60
CA VAL A 50 -22.56 12.48 -11.18
C VAL A 50 -22.61 12.31 -12.69
N GLN A 51 -23.81 12.30 -13.27
CA GLN A 51 -24.01 12.26 -14.73
C GLN A 51 -23.23 11.14 -15.44
N GLY A 52 -23.24 9.92 -14.89
CA GLY A 52 -22.55 8.76 -15.47
C GLY A 52 -21.05 8.68 -15.16
N VAL A 53 -20.50 9.63 -14.39
CA VAL A 53 -19.09 9.66 -13.98
C VAL A 53 -18.99 9.32 -12.50
N THR A 54 -18.22 8.28 -12.18
CA THR A 54 -17.94 7.83 -10.82
C THR A 54 -16.73 8.57 -10.25
N TYR A 55 -16.90 9.15 -9.07
CA TYR A 55 -15.88 9.82 -8.28
C TYR A 55 -15.55 8.94 -7.09
N THR A 56 -14.28 8.63 -6.90
CA THR A 56 -13.78 7.86 -5.76
C THR A 56 -12.64 8.63 -5.13
N PHE A 57 -12.78 9.03 -3.86
CA PHE A 57 -11.74 9.78 -3.18
C PHE A 57 -11.38 9.23 -1.81
N VAL A 58 -10.18 9.60 -1.36
CA VAL A 58 -9.72 9.40 0.01
C VAL A 58 -9.18 10.73 0.52
N LYS A 59 -9.66 11.16 1.69
CA LYS A 59 -9.08 12.29 2.43
C LYS A 59 -7.93 11.75 3.29
N ALA A 60 -6.75 12.33 3.14
CA ALA A 60 -5.59 12.00 3.96
C ALA A 60 -4.79 13.27 4.23
N TYR A 61 -4.33 13.44 5.48
CA TYR A 61 -3.76 14.71 5.95
C TYR A 61 -4.80 15.84 5.75
N ASP A 62 -4.47 16.88 4.98
CA ASP A 62 -5.39 17.95 4.56
C ASP A 62 -5.58 17.99 3.04
N LEU A 63 -5.35 16.86 2.37
CA LEU A 63 -5.46 16.73 0.91
C LEU A 63 -6.54 15.71 0.54
N TYR A 64 -7.10 15.89 -0.64
CA TYR A 64 -8.01 14.93 -1.25
C TYR A 64 -7.34 14.24 -2.43
N PHE A 65 -7.33 12.91 -2.40
CA PHE A 65 -6.82 12.08 -3.49
C PHE A 65 -8.02 11.51 -4.22
N LEU A 66 -8.23 11.97 -5.45
CA LEU A 66 -9.43 11.70 -6.23
C LEU A 66 -9.07 10.88 -7.48
N MET A 67 -9.84 9.82 -7.72
CA MET A 67 -9.86 9.12 -8.99
C MET A 67 -11.25 9.21 -9.60
N VAL A 68 -11.30 9.46 -10.89
CA VAL A 68 -12.56 9.62 -11.63
C VAL A 68 -12.62 8.59 -12.75
N SER A 69 -13.80 8.05 -13.04
CA SER A 69 -14.02 7.15 -14.17
C SER A 69 -15.38 7.38 -14.83
N ASN A 70 -15.44 7.26 -16.15
CA ASN A 70 -16.66 7.32 -16.95
C ASN A 70 -17.27 5.94 -17.26
N ILE A 71 -16.61 4.86 -16.83
CA ILE A 71 -17.07 3.48 -17.00
C ILE A 71 -17.33 2.86 -15.64
N ASN A 72 -18.07 1.76 -15.61
CA ASN A 72 -18.23 0.99 -14.38
C ASN A 72 -16.88 0.41 -13.95
N THR A 73 -16.41 0.77 -12.75
CA THR A 73 -15.13 0.32 -12.22
C THR A 73 -15.25 -0.17 -10.79
N CYS A 74 -14.32 -1.03 -10.40
CA CYS A 74 -14.19 -1.41 -9.01
C CYS A 74 -13.63 -0.24 -8.20
N SER A 75 -14.48 0.51 -7.50
CA SER A 75 -14.07 1.62 -6.63
C SER A 75 -13.14 1.16 -5.51
N LEU A 76 -13.25 -0.09 -5.06
CA LEU A 76 -12.33 -0.65 -4.07
C LEU A 76 -10.89 -0.73 -4.59
N LEU A 77 -10.70 -1.07 -5.88
CA LEU A 77 -9.38 -1.04 -6.51
C LEU A 77 -8.81 0.37 -6.56
N GLN A 78 -9.64 1.37 -6.85
CA GLN A 78 -9.23 2.78 -6.85
C GLN A 78 -8.81 3.24 -5.44
N ILE A 79 -9.61 2.91 -4.40
CA ILE A 79 -9.26 3.22 -3.01
C ILE A 79 -7.95 2.53 -2.61
N ALA A 80 -7.79 1.25 -2.96
CA ALA A 80 -6.57 0.50 -2.67
C ALA A 80 -5.35 1.11 -3.37
N PHE A 81 -5.49 1.52 -4.64
CA PHE A 81 -4.43 2.20 -5.37
C PHE A 81 -4.10 3.56 -4.76
N ILE A 82 -5.08 4.39 -4.42
CA ILE A 82 -4.87 5.68 -3.75
C ILE A 82 -4.07 5.49 -2.45
N ARG A 83 -4.47 4.52 -1.61
CA ARG A 83 -3.76 4.20 -0.36
C ARG A 83 -2.33 3.71 -0.62
N ARG A 84 -2.12 2.94 -1.68
CA ARG A 84 -0.77 2.49 -2.06
C ARG A 84 0.10 3.66 -2.55
N THR A 85 -0.46 4.58 -3.34
CA THR A 85 0.23 5.80 -3.76
C THR A 85 0.62 6.68 -2.58
N LEU A 86 -0.25 6.83 -1.58
CA LEU A 86 0.07 7.52 -0.33
C LEU A 86 1.29 6.91 0.38
N SER A 87 1.32 5.58 0.51
CA SER A 87 2.45 4.86 1.11
C SER A 87 3.76 5.06 0.32
N VAL A 88 3.69 5.10 -1.02
CA VAL A 88 4.86 5.43 -1.85
C VAL A 88 5.31 6.87 -1.63
N PHE A 89 4.39 7.83 -1.61
CA PHE A 89 4.70 9.24 -1.36
C PHE A 89 5.30 9.46 0.04
N GLU A 90 4.79 8.80 1.08
CA GLU A 90 5.38 8.83 2.43
C GLU A 90 6.81 8.29 2.41
N SER A 91 7.07 7.22 1.66
CA SER A 91 8.42 6.68 1.51
C SER A 91 9.36 7.69 0.84
N TYR A 92 8.90 8.44 -0.16
CA TYR A 92 9.73 9.43 -0.89
C TYR A 92 9.92 10.75 -0.12
N PHE A 93 8.85 11.31 0.42
CA PHE A 93 8.82 12.68 0.93
C PHE A 93 8.79 12.76 2.47
N LYS A 94 8.53 11.64 3.16
CA LYS A 94 8.36 11.51 4.63
C LYS A 94 7.10 12.20 5.18
N VAL A 95 6.81 13.41 4.72
CA VAL A 95 5.62 14.18 5.08
C VAL A 95 4.89 14.54 3.79
N ILE A 96 3.56 14.47 3.81
CA ILE A 96 2.72 14.85 2.66
C ILE A 96 1.88 16.05 3.08
N ASN A 97 2.14 17.19 2.48
CA ASN A 97 1.35 18.41 2.60
C ASN A 97 1.31 19.16 1.25
N GLU A 98 0.56 20.25 1.21
CA GLU A 98 0.39 21.06 0.00
C GLU A 98 1.71 21.60 -0.57
N GLU A 99 2.61 22.07 0.31
CA GLU A 99 3.94 22.57 -0.07
C GLU A 99 4.80 21.46 -0.69
N THR A 100 4.83 20.29 -0.06
CA THR A 100 5.59 19.13 -0.53
C THR A 100 5.12 18.69 -1.92
N VAL A 101 3.80 18.67 -2.15
CA VAL A 101 3.23 18.31 -3.46
C VAL A 101 3.63 19.33 -4.53
N ARG A 102 3.60 20.63 -4.19
CA ARG A 102 3.99 21.70 -5.12
C ARG A 102 5.49 21.68 -5.44
N ASP A 103 6.34 21.46 -4.45
CA ASP A 103 7.79 21.47 -4.64
C ASP A 103 8.29 20.24 -5.39
N ASN A 104 7.58 19.11 -5.28
CA ASN A 104 7.98 17.82 -5.84
C ASN A 104 7.08 17.35 -7.01
N PHE A 105 6.35 18.27 -7.66
CA PHE A 105 5.37 17.92 -8.70
C PHE A 105 5.96 17.07 -9.83
N VAL A 106 7.22 17.32 -10.23
CA VAL A 106 7.91 16.54 -11.28
C VAL A 106 8.01 15.06 -10.91
N ILE A 107 8.48 14.76 -9.70
CA ILE A 107 8.63 13.38 -9.21
C ILE A 107 7.26 12.74 -9.05
N ILE A 108 6.26 13.50 -8.60
CA ILE A 108 4.89 12.99 -8.46
C ILE A 108 4.34 12.58 -9.82
N TYR A 109 4.54 13.37 -10.87
CA TYR A 109 4.11 13.00 -12.23
C TYR A 109 4.81 11.73 -12.73
N GLU A 110 6.12 11.61 -12.53
CA GLU A 110 6.85 10.39 -12.91
C GLU A 110 6.40 9.16 -12.14
N LEU A 111 6.17 9.29 -10.83
CA LEU A 111 5.62 8.21 -10.02
C LEU A 111 4.23 7.81 -10.51
N LEU A 112 3.36 8.76 -10.80
CA LEU A 112 2.01 8.47 -11.29
C LEU A 112 2.02 7.79 -12.67
N ASP A 113 2.97 8.11 -13.54
CA ASP A 113 3.14 7.49 -14.85
C ASP A 113 3.68 6.07 -14.76
N GLU A 114 4.61 5.82 -13.84
CA GLU A 114 5.18 4.49 -13.65
C GLU A 114 4.23 3.56 -12.88
N MET A 115 3.52 4.09 -11.88
CA MET A 115 2.63 3.32 -11.02
C MET A 115 1.29 2.98 -11.71
N CYS A 116 0.90 3.71 -12.75
CA CYS A 116 -0.36 3.50 -13.43
C CYS A 116 -0.27 3.84 -14.92
N ASP A 117 -0.68 2.89 -15.76
CA ASP A 117 -0.77 3.08 -17.21
C ASP A 117 -2.21 2.86 -17.67
N PHE A 118 -2.75 3.80 -18.45
CA PHE A 118 -4.12 3.78 -18.96
C PHE A 118 -5.23 3.49 -17.90
N GLY A 119 -4.96 3.85 -16.64
CA GLY A 119 -5.83 3.63 -15.49
C GLY A 119 -5.63 2.29 -14.76
N TYR A 120 -4.72 1.45 -15.24
CA TYR A 120 -4.37 0.17 -14.65
C TYR A 120 -3.16 0.35 -13.73
N PRO A 121 -3.28 0.08 -12.42
CA PRO A 121 -2.13 0.01 -11.54
C PRO A 121 -1.10 -1.00 -12.06
N GLN A 122 0.15 -0.58 -12.14
CA GLN A 122 1.29 -1.38 -12.57
C GLN A 122 2.17 -1.71 -11.35
N TYR A 123 3.39 -1.22 -11.32
CA TYR A 123 4.35 -1.45 -10.24
C TYR A 123 4.23 -0.39 -9.16
N THR A 124 3.99 -0.81 -7.91
CA THR A 124 3.77 0.10 -6.79
C THR A 124 4.72 -0.13 -5.61
N GLU A 125 5.85 -0.80 -5.87
CA GLU A 125 6.88 -1.09 -4.86
C GLU A 125 7.87 0.07 -4.72
N ASP A 126 7.77 0.80 -3.62
CA ASP A 126 8.56 2.01 -3.33
C ASP A 126 10.08 1.78 -3.41
N LYS A 127 10.58 0.66 -2.87
CA LYS A 127 12.02 0.35 -2.88
C LYS A 127 12.58 0.15 -4.28
N VAL A 128 11.76 -0.33 -5.22
CA VAL A 128 12.14 -0.57 -6.61
C VAL A 128 12.01 0.73 -7.40
N LEU A 129 10.92 1.47 -7.22
CA LEU A 129 10.71 2.79 -7.84
C LEU A 129 11.88 3.74 -7.53
N LYS A 130 12.38 3.72 -6.29
CA LYS A 130 13.53 4.54 -5.85
C LYS A 130 14.85 4.23 -6.55
N GLU A 131 14.97 3.10 -7.25
CA GLU A 131 16.22 2.77 -7.95
C GLU A 131 16.41 3.57 -9.24
N TYR A 132 15.31 4.00 -9.88
CA TYR A 132 15.33 4.64 -11.19
C TYR A 132 14.52 5.94 -11.27
N ILE A 133 13.57 6.17 -10.36
CA ILE A 133 12.93 7.47 -10.16
C ILE A 133 13.63 8.14 -8.98
N THR A 134 14.70 8.90 -9.28
CA THR A 134 15.51 9.61 -8.27
C THR A 134 15.49 11.11 -8.49
N GLN A 135 15.43 11.89 -7.40
CA GLN A 135 15.49 13.35 -7.47
C GLN A 135 16.79 13.80 -8.17
N GLU A 136 17.93 13.21 -7.81
CA GLU A 136 19.24 13.51 -8.41
C GLU A 136 19.32 13.17 -9.91
N GLY A 137 18.67 12.08 -10.33
CA GLY A 137 18.63 11.68 -11.74
C GLY A 137 17.92 12.72 -12.61
N LEU A 138 16.92 13.41 -12.06
CA LEU A 138 16.18 14.47 -12.75
C LEU A 138 16.98 15.76 -12.87
N TYR A 139 17.65 16.18 -11.79
CA TYR A 139 18.57 17.32 -11.84
C TYR A 139 19.65 17.10 -12.91
N SER A 140 20.24 15.90 -12.98
CA SER A 140 21.25 15.61 -14.00
C SER A 140 20.69 15.53 -15.42
N LYS A 141 19.51 14.92 -15.62
CA LYS A 141 18.91 14.69 -16.94
C LYS A 141 18.36 15.97 -17.58
N TYR A 142 17.68 16.81 -16.80
CA TYR A 142 16.97 17.98 -17.34
C TYR A 142 17.74 19.30 -17.20
N ILE A 143 18.63 19.43 -16.18
CA ILE A 143 19.32 20.70 -15.91
C ILE A 143 20.76 20.71 -16.44
N LEU A 144 21.49 19.59 -16.32
CA LEU A 144 22.90 19.53 -16.72
C LEU A 144 23.11 19.12 -18.19
N GLY A 145 22.07 18.69 -18.91
CA GLY A 145 22.14 18.35 -20.34
C GLY A 145 23.10 17.21 -20.70
N ASN A 146 23.68 16.54 -19.69
CA ASN A 146 24.59 15.43 -19.88
C ASN A 146 23.78 14.14 -20.05
N ASP A 147 23.58 13.75 -21.31
CA ASP A 147 23.02 12.47 -21.73
C ASP A 147 24.01 11.29 -21.53
N THR A 148 24.89 11.41 -20.53
CA THR A 148 25.86 10.36 -20.13
C THR A 148 25.35 9.52 -18.96
N LEU A 149 24.08 9.66 -18.59
CA LEU A 149 23.38 8.65 -17.82
C LEU A 149 23.24 7.43 -18.74
N SER A 150 24.18 6.49 -18.62
CA SER A 150 24.05 5.14 -19.17
C SER A 150 22.60 4.74 -18.98
N LYS A 151 21.89 4.34 -20.05
CA LYS A 151 20.53 3.78 -19.97
C LYS A 151 20.51 2.80 -18.81
N LYS A 152 20.08 3.26 -17.63
CA LYS A 152 20.12 2.45 -16.42
C LYS A 152 19.05 1.44 -16.72
N ALA A 153 19.47 0.23 -17.09
CA ALA A 153 18.56 -0.81 -17.52
C ALA A 153 17.46 -0.87 -16.46
N LEU A 154 16.20 -0.81 -16.90
CA LEU A 154 15.06 -0.90 -15.99
C LEU A 154 15.31 -2.10 -15.06
N PRO A 155 15.13 -1.94 -13.73
CA PRO A 155 15.40 -3.02 -12.80
C PRO A 155 14.71 -4.30 -13.27
N ALA A 156 15.37 -5.45 -13.13
CA ALA A 156 14.81 -6.73 -13.58
C ALA A 156 13.41 -6.99 -13.00
N ALA A 157 13.11 -6.44 -11.81
CA ALA A 157 11.79 -6.48 -11.19
C ALA A 157 10.68 -5.80 -12.02
N VAL A 158 10.99 -4.73 -12.75
CA VAL A 158 10.05 -3.95 -13.57
C VAL A 158 9.85 -4.59 -14.96
N THR A 159 10.90 -5.19 -15.50
CA THR A 159 10.84 -5.85 -16.83
C THR A 159 10.28 -7.27 -16.79
N GLY A 160 9.86 -7.76 -15.61
CA GLY A 160 9.42 -9.14 -15.40
C GLY A 160 10.54 -10.19 -15.46
N ALA A 161 11.77 -9.79 -15.76
CA ALA A 161 12.96 -10.66 -15.83
C ALA A 161 13.50 -11.04 -14.44
N GLY A 162 13.07 -10.37 -13.38
CA GLY A 162 13.48 -10.59 -11.98
C GLY A 162 12.75 -11.75 -11.29
N GLY A 163 11.86 -12.45 -12.00
CA GLY A 163 11.06 -13.56 -11.46
C GLY A 163 9.87 -13.11 -10.62
N ALA A 164 9.24 -14.06 -9.92
CA ALA A 164 7.98 -13.87 -9.19
C ALA A 164 8.09 -13.09 -7.85
N THR A 165 9.23 -12.44 -7.57
CA THR A 165 9.50 -11.75 -6.29
C THR A 165 9.94 -10.30 -6.50
N PRO A 166 9.03 -9.40 -6.94
CA PRO A 166 9.37 -8.01 -7.27
C PRO A 166 9.93 -7.23 -6.07
N TRP A 167 9.53 -7.58 -4.85
CA TRP A 167 10.00 -6.94 -3.60
C TRP A 167 11.44 -7.32 -3.18
N ARG A 168 12.08 -8.32 -3.83
CA ARG A 168 13.44 -8.75 -3.48
C ARG A 168 14.26 -9.17 -4.70
N PRO A 169 15.01 -8.23 -5.32
CA PRO A 169 15.86 -8.54 -6.46
C PRO A 169 17.01 -9.50 -6.13
N PRO A 170 17.37 -10.43 -7.02
CA PRO A 170 18.47 -11.37 -6.81
C PRO A 170 19.82 -10.64 -6.79
N GLY A 171 20.71 -11.03 -5.87
CA GLY A 171 22.08 -10.50 -5.80
C GLY A 171 22.19 -9.05 -5.32
N LYS A 172 21.09 -8.38 -4.92
CA LYS A 172 21.14 -6.99 -4.45
C LYS A 172 21.64 -6.87 -3.00
N TYR A 173 21.16 -7.75 -2.13
CA TYR A 173 21.38 -7.64 -0.69
C TYR A 173 22.50 -8.58 -0.21
N HIS A 174 23.51 -8.01 0.42
CA HIS A 174 24.64 -8.70 1.03
C HIS A 174 24.91 -8.14 2.42
N TYR A 175 24.84 -8.99 3.43
CA TYR A 175 25.06 -8.64 4.82
C TYR A 175 26.21 -9.47 5.38
N SER A 176 27.12 -8.84 6.12
CA SER A 176 28.21 -9.55 6.82
C SER A 176 27.67 -10.54 7.85
N LYS A 177 26.52 -10.23 8.46
CA LYS A 177 25.81 -11.10 9.40
C LYS A 177 24.33 -11.16 9.00
N ASN A 178 23.84 -12.37 8.82
CA ASN A 178 22.45 -12.61 8.47
C ASN A 178 21.61 -12.64 9.76
N GLU A 179 20.68 -11.71 9.90
CA GLU A 179 19.82 -11.57 11.08
C GLU A 179 18.36 -11.35 10.66
N VAL A 180 17.44 -11.89 11.45
CA VAL A 180 15.99 -11.64 11.31
C VAL A 180 15.44 -11.35 12.70
N PHE A 181 14.73 -10.25 12.84
CA PHE A 181 14.00 -9.90 14.05
C PHE A 181 12.51 -9.99 13.75
N LEU A 182 11.74 -10.57 14.67
CA LEU A 182 10.29 -10.66 14.59
C LEU A 182 9.71 -10.01 15.85
N ASP A 183 8.95 -8.94 15.64
CA ASP A 183 8.24 -8.22 16.68
C ASP A 183 6.76 -8.59 16.58
N VAL A 184 6.21 -9.16 17.64
CA VAL A 184 4.78 -9.46 17.75
C VAL A 184 4.14 -8.34 18.57
N ILE A 185 3.33 -7.51 17.91
CA ILE A 185 2.69 -6.34 18.49
C ILE A 185 1.19 -6.61 18.55
N GLU A 186 0.62 -6.67 19.74
CA GLU A 186 -0.81 -6.88 19.96
C GLU A 186 -1.46 -5.61 20.48
N GLN A 187 -2.49 -5.14 19.79
CA GLN A 187 -3.39 -4.09 20.24
C GLN A 187 -4.68 -4.74 20.77
N ILE A 188 -5.13 -4.31 21.94
CA ILE A 188 -6.33 -4.82 22.58
C ILE A 188 -7.40 -3.74 22.53
N ASP A 189 -8.46 -3.99 21.77
CA ASP A 189 -9.61 -3.10 21.66
C ASP A 189 -10.74 -3.66 22.54
N ILE A 190 -11.12 -2.90 23.56
CA ILE A 190 -12.15 -3.29 24.53
C ILE A 190 -13.21 -2.20 24.62
N LEU A 191 -14.48 -2.62 24.56
CA LEU A 191 -15.64 -1.78 24.83
C LEU A 191 -16.33 -2.30 26.09
N VAL A 192 -16.43 -1.45 27.11
CA VAL A 192 -17.04 -1.79 28.41
C VAL A 192 -18.28 -0.93 28.64
N SER A 193 -19.37 -1.55 29.07
CA SER A 193 -20.60 -0.87 29.48
C SER A 193 -20.37 -0.04 30.75
N ALA A 194 -21.27 0.93 31.02
CA ALA A 194 -21.28 1.65 32.29
C ALA A 194 -21.42 0.72 33.51
N ASP A 195 -22.06 -0.45 33.33
CA ASP A 195 -22.23 -1.47 34.37
C ASP A 195 -20.98 -2.34 34.60
N GLY A 196 -19.90 -2.11 33.84
CA GLY A 196 -18.66 -2.89 33.92
C GLY A 196 -18.67 -4.19 33.10
N GLU A 197 -19.73 -4.46 32.32
CA GLU A 197 -19.78 -5.60 31.41
C GLU A 197 -18.96 -5.35 30.14
N THR A 198 -18.08 -6.29 29.77
CA THR A 198 -17.35 -6.26 28.50
C THR A 198 -18.30 -6.54 27.32
N LEU A 199 -18.64 -5.50 26.57
CA LEU A 199 -19.50 -5.58 25.39
C LEU A 199 -18.75 -6.13 24.17
N SER A 200 -17.51 -5.69 23.97
CA SER A 200 -16.63 -6.17 22.89
C SER A 200 -15.19 -6.25 23.38
N SER A 201 -14.46 -7.24 22.90
CA SER A 201 -13.04 -7.43 23.19
C SER A 201 -12.40 -8.18 22.04
N GLU A 202 -11.55 -7.47 21.29
CA GLU A 202 -10.78 -8.03 20.18
C GLU A 202 -9.30 -7.72 20.36
N ILE A 203 -8.45 -8.65 19.90
CA ILE A 203 -7.01 -8.48 19.85
C ILE A 203 -6.62 -8.43 18.38
N ILE A 204 -6.02 -7.31 17.98
CA ILE A 204 -5.47 -7.10 16.64
C ILE A 204 -3.96 -7.21 16.76
N GLY A 205 -3.41 -8.32 16.27
CA GLY A 205 -1.99 -8.60 16.29
C GLY A 205 -1.32 -8.29 14.95
N THR A 206 -0.14 -7.70 14.98
CA THR A 206 0.74 -7.50 13.81
C THR A 206 2.09 -8.14 14.07
N VAL A 207 2.56 -8.97 13.14
CA VAL A 207 3.92 -9.52 13.16
C VAL A 207 4.78 -8.68 12.23
N ARG A 208 5.61 -7.81 12.82
CA ARG A 208 6.58 -6.98 12.11
C ARG A 208 7.91 -7.70 12.02
N VAL A 209 8.50 -7.70 10.82
CA VAL A 209 9.77 -8.39 10.56
C VAL A 209 10.81 -7.38 10.13
N THR A 210 11.99 -7.46 10.73
CA THR A 210 13.20 -6.78 10.25
C THR A 210 14.14 -7.82 9.67
N SER A 211 14.22 -7.90 8.35
CA SER A 211 15.04 -8.88 7.63
C SER A 211 16.35 -8.24 7.16
N LYS A 212 17.48 -8.74 7.65
CA LYS A 212 18.84 -8.43 7.19
C LYS A 212 19.50 -9.70 6.69
N LEU A 213 19.03 -10.20 5.56
CA LEU A 213 19.47 -11.47 4.98
C LEU A 213 20.15 -11.24 3.63
N SER A 214 21.15 -12.05 3.31
CA SER A 214 21.85 -12.02 2.03
C SER A 214 21.13 -12.87 0.97
N GLY A 215 21.21 -12.46 -0.30
CA GLY A 215 20.67 -13.23 -1.42
C GLY A 215 19.13 -13.33 -1.41
N MET A 216 18.59 -14.48 -1.86
CA MET A 216 17.14 -14.78 -1.89
C MET A 216 16.78 -15.96 -0.97
N PRO A 217 16.68 -15.73 0.35
CA PRO A 217 16.37 -16.80 1.30
C PRO A 217 14.87 -17.15 1.28
N LEU A 218 14.56 -18.43 1.39
CA LEU A 218 13.21 -18.91 1.71
C LEU A 218 13.10 -19.04 3.23
N VAL A 219 12.25 -18.22 3.84
CA VAL A 219 12.00 -18.24 5.29
C VAL A 219 10.69 -18.96 5.56
N ARG A 220 10.68 -19.76 6.62
CA ARG A 220 9.50 -20.48 7.11
C ARG A 220 9.27 -20.15 8.58
N VAL A 221 8.06 -19.72 8.91
CA VAL A 221 7.63 -19.41 10.28
C VAL A 221 6.50 -20.35 10.65
N GLY A 222 6.67 -21.04 11.78
CA GLY A 222 5.62 -21.84 12.40
C GLY A 222 5.09 -21.09 13.62
N LEU A 223 3.76 -20.95 13.68
CA LEU A 223 3.06 -20.41 14.85
C LEU A 223 2.39 -21.57 15.60
N ASN A 224 2.04 -21.34 16.86
CA ASN A 224 1.22 -22.26 17.64
C ASN A 224 -0.26 -22.17 17.25
N ASP A 225 -0.54 -22.32 15.96
CA ASP A 225 -1.88 -22.30 15.38
C ASP A 225 -2.69 -23.52 15.85
N LYS A 226 -3.88 -23.26 16.42
CA LYS A 226 -4.78 -24.29 16.96
C LYS A 226 -5.16 -25.31 15.90
N LEU A 227 -5.47 -24.89 14.68
CA LEU A 227 -5.84 -25.82 13.61
C LEU A 227 -4.70 -26.78 13.25
N LEU A 228 -3.47 -26.29 13.28
CA LEU A 228 -2.29 -27.12 13.03
C LEU A 228 -2.04 -28.09 14.19
N PHE A 229 -2.18 -27.63 15.43
CA PHE A 229 -1.96 -28.44 16.62
C PHE A 229 -3.01 -29.55 16.73
N ASP A 230 -4.28 -29.24 16.43
CA ASP A 230 -5.38 -30.21 16.40
C ASP A 230 -5.14 -31.31 15.35
N ARG A 231 -4.72 -30.93 14.13
CA ARG A 231 -4.36 -31.89 13.07
C ARG A 231 -3.19 -32.81 13.46
N GLN A 232 -2.24 -32.31 14.25
CA GLN A 232 -1.05 -33.05 14.65
C GLN A 232 -1.21 -33.76 16.01
N GLY A 233 -2.38 -33.67 16.65
CA GLY A 233 -2.62 -34.23 17.99
C GLY A 233 -1.70 -33.64 19.07
N ARG A 234 -1.20 -32.42 18.87
CA ARG A 234 -0.28 -31.76 19.80
C ARG A 234 -1.05 -31.14 20.95
N VAL A 235 -0.76 -31.58 22.17
CA VAL A 235 -1.30 -30.99 23.39
C VAL A 235 -0.42 -29.80 23.79
N GLY A 236 -0.98 -28.59 23.77
CA GLY A 236 -0.25 -27.37 24.13
C GLY A 236 -1.12 -26.12 24.07
N ARG A 237 -0.56 -24.96 24.49
CA ARG A 237 -1.24 -23.67 24.34
C ARG A 237 -1.24 -23.26 22.87
N ALA A 238 -2.40 -23.34 22.24
CA ALA A 238 -2.60 -22.92 20.87
C ALA A 238 -3.41 -21.62 20.78
N VAL A 239 -3.18 -20.87 19.71
CA VAL A 239 -3.87 -19.61 19.40
C VAL A 239 -4.87 -19.88 18.30
N ASP A 240 -6.12 -19.51 18.56
CA ASP A 240 -7.23 -19.62 17.60
C ASP A 240 -7.35 -18.31 16.83
N MET A 241 -6.76 -18.25 15.64
CA MET A 241 -6.79 -17.05 14.80
C MET A 241 -8.06 -17.05 13.95
N GLU A 242 -8.90 -16.04 14.15
CA GLU A 242 -10.18 -15.93 13.44
C GLU A 242 -9.99 -15.41 12.02
N ASP A 243 -9.18 -14.37 11.86
CA ASP A 243 -8.81 -13.82 10.56
C ASP A 243 -7.30 -13.58 10.50
N VAL A 244 -6.72 -13.79 9.32
CA VAL A 244 -5.30 -13.60 9.07
C VAL A 244 -5.11 -12.97 7.70
N LYS A 245 -4.39 -11.84 7.68
CA LYS A 245 -3.96 -11.13 6.47
C LYS A 245 -2.45 -11.26 6.35
N PHE A 246 -1.98 -11.63 5.17
CA PHE A 246 -0.55 -11.80 4.90
C PHE A 246 -0.02 -10.71 3.97
N HIS A 247 1.26 -10.43 4.11
CA HIS A 247 2.02 -9.72 3.10
C HIS A 247 2.06 -10.54 1.79
N GLN A 248 2.12 -9.86 0.64
CA GLN A 248 2.20 -10.49 -0.69
C GLN A 248 3.37 -11.48 -0.88
N CYS A 249 4.36 -11.46 0.02
CA CYS A 249 5.50 -12.36 -0.03
C CYS A 249 5.20 -13.78 0.46
N VAL A 250 4.07 -13.97 1.13
CA VAL A 250 3.64 -15.26 1.69
C VAL A 250 2.96 -16.11 0.62
N LYS A 251 3.37 -17.38 0.55
CA LYS A 251 2.76 -18.39 -0.32
C LYS A 251 1.48 -18.92 0.31
N ILE A 252 0.36 -18.26 0.04
CA ILE A 252 -0.96 -18.59 0.63
C ILE A 252 -1.35 -20.06 0.39
N ASN A 253 -1.13 -20.59 -0.82
CA ASN A 253 -1.43 -22.00 -1.13
C ASN A 253 -0.70 -23.01 -0.21
N GLN A 254 0.53 -22.68 0.20
CA GLN A 254 1.28 -23.52 1.15
C GLN A 254 0.73 -23.39 2.57
N PHE A 255 0.31 -22.18 2.96
CA PHE A 255 -0.33 -21.95 4.25
C PHE A 255 -1.67 -22.69 4.36
N GLU A 256 -2.50 -22.72 3.31
CA GLU A 256 -3.77 -23.46 3.32
C GLU A 256 -3.59 -24.97 3.53
N SER A 257 -2.53 -25.53 2.93
CA SER A 257 -2.22 -26.96 3.01
C SER A 257 -1.57 -27.32 4.34
N ASP A 258 -0.45 -26.66 4.65
CA ASP A 258 0.49 -27.08 5.70
C ASP A 258 0.39 -26.22 6.97
N ARG A 259 -0.39 -25.12 6.94
CA ARG A 259 -0.46 -24.08 7.98
C ARG A 259 0.91 -23.51 8.36
N MET A 260 1.85 -23.53 7.41
CA MET A 260 3.21 -23.01 7.56
C MET A 260 3.37 -21.74 6.73
N ILE A 261 3.87 -20.67 7.34
CA ILE A 261 4.06 -19.39 6.66
C ILE A 261 5.41 -19.43 5.94
N SER A 262 5.38 -19.52 4.61
CA SER A 262 6.57 -19.69 3.76
C SER A 262 6.67 -18.50 2.81
N PHE A 263 7.80 -17.78 2.84
CA PHE A 263 7.96 -16.52 2.11
C PHE A 263 9.41 -16.17 1.80
N VAL A 264 9.60 -15.31 0.81
CA VAL A 264 10.88 -14.64 0.54
C VAL A 264 10.76 -13.20 1.09
N PRO A 265 11.44 -12.84 2.20
CA PRO A 265 11.21 -11.57 2.88
C PRO A 265 11.69 -10.37 2.05
N PRO A 266 10.88 -9.30 1.93
CA PRO A 266 11.41 -7.98 1.62
C PRO A 266 12.60 -7.63 2.53
N ASP A 267 13.53 -6.85 2.01
CA ASP A 267 14.69 -6.41 2.79
C ASP A 267 14.33 -5.29 3.76
N GLY A 268 14.90 -5.27 4.97
CA GLY A 268 14.58 -4.28 6.00
C GLY A 268 13.27 -4.57 6.75
N VAL A 269 12.58 -3.51 7.18
CA VAL A 269 11.36 -3.58 7.99
C VAL A 269 10.12 -3.71 7.10
N PHE A 270 9.23 -4.65 7.43
CA PHE A 270 7.89 -4.78 6.83
C PHE A 270 6.95 -5.55 7.77
N ASP A 271 5.64 -5.40 7.59
CA ASP A 271 4.64 -6.18 8.32
C ASP A 271 4.37 -7.49 7.55
N LEU A 272 4.66 -8.63 8.16
CA LEU A 272 4.54 -9.96 7.55
C LEU A 272 3.09 -10.46 7.55
N MET A 273 2.41 -10.30 8.68
CA MET A 273 1.02 -10.70 8.83
C MET A 273 0.32 -9.85 9.88
N GLN A 274 -0.99 -9.73 9.72
CA GLN A 274 -1.91 -9.22 10.71
C GLN A 274 -2.91 -10.33 11.03
N TYR A 275 -3.26 -10.49 12.29
CA TYR A 275 -4.23 -11.48 12.73
C TYR A 275 -5.20 -10.87 13.74
N ARG A 276 -6.40 -11.42 13.78
CA ARG A 276 -7.44 -11.01 14.73
C ARG A 276 -7.87 -12.18 15.59
N LEU A 277 -7.96 -11.93 16.90
CA LEU A 277 -8.46 -12.88 17.88
C LEU A 277 -9.68 -12.25 18.56
N ASN A 278 -10.84 -12.89 18.46
CA ASN A 278 -11.96 -12.58 19.34
C ASN A 278 -11.81 -13.36 20.64
N LYS A 279 -11.41 -12.65 21.70
CA LYS A 279 -11.31 -13.21 23.04
C LYS A 279 -12.03 -12.30 24.00
N LYS A 280 -13.09 -12.81 24.64
CA LYS A 280 -13.70 -12.13 25.77
C LYS A 280 -12.69 -12.08 26.92
N LEU A 281 -12.16 -10.89 27.17
CA LEU A 281 -11.37 -10.61 28.36
C LEU A 281 -12.35 -10.39 29.51
N HIS A 282 -12.17 -11.19 30.56
CA HIS A 282 -12.94 -11.16 31.81
C HIS A 282 -12.20 -10.32 32.85
#